data_AF-A0A7K5MLR6-F1
#
_entry.id   AF-A0A7K5MLR6-F1
#
_cell.length_a   1.000
_cell.length_b   1.000
_cell.length_c   1.000
_cell.angle_alpha   90.00
_cell.angle_beta   90.00
_cell.angle_gamma   90.00
#
_symmetry.space_group_name_H-M   'P 1'
#
loop_
_entity.id
_entity.type
_entity.pdbx_description
1 polymer ?
#
loop_
_entity_poly.entity_id
_entity_poly.type
_entity_poly.pdbx_seq_one_letter_code
_entity_poly.pdbx_strand_id
1 'polypeptide(L)'
;QVGQVFLYFQWDSLLLEAGFLAVLVAPLRLLRWGSPAWRPHDAVTFWAVRWLLFRLMFASGVVKLSSRCPTWWGLTALTYHYESQCIPTPGAWLAHQLPVWFQKLSVVATYVIEVAVPVLFFAPLRRLRLFAFYCQVGRGCRLGGAGGASCTSGGLLQGFGLGDHVSMGDPRAVRGSQAGSEPLCAPGWPPSLGSVLGTLLELGTYGLLLCWTVHYFGLELDWDRKLLESKVAFTYHEFTMWLRTVTLPLVGVASLSLSWEILVAMYRCACVRGCFWKLWATLQWAIMATATVGLFAVSLVPFTYIEHESNGKLWPGIHQMFGAVERFQVVNSYGLFRRMTGVGGRPEVILEGSYDGHSWTEIEFMYKPGNVSAAPAVVAPHQPRLDWQLWFAALGPHQSSPWFSALVLRLLQGQPDVIRLVQTDESRYPFHARPPTFLRAQLYKYWFTSPSEASPGPAPWWRRQHVQEFFPAVSLGDPTLESLLSQHGLK
;
A
#
# COMPACT_ATOMS: atom_id res chain seq x y z
N GLN A 1 21.17 -3.38 14.33
CA GLN A 1 20.25 -3.55 13.18
C GLN A 1 20.67 -2.60 12.08
N VAL A 2 20.80 -3.06 10.83
CA VAL A 2 21.09 -2.21 9.68
C VAL A 2 19.80 -1.47 9.29
N GLY A 3 19.87 -0.16 9.04
CA GLY A 3 18.75 0.67 8.56
C GLY A 3 17.75 1.19 9.61
N GLN A 4 17.55 0.49 10.74
CA GLN A 4 16.72 0.94 11.88
C GLN A 4 15.40 1.62 11.46
N VAL A 5 15.15 2.86 11.90
CA VAL A 5 13.94 3.64 11.61
C VAL A 5 13.70 3.87 10.11
N PHE A 6 14.75 3.88 9.28
CA PHE A 6 14.65 4.11 7.83
C PHE A 6 14.15 2.88 7.04
N LEU A 7 14.14 1.69 7.66
CA LEU A 7 13.65 0.42 7.06
C LEU A 7 12.49 -0.21 7.86
N TYR A 8 11.81 0.58 8.69
CA TYR A 8 10.70 0.09 9.53
C TYR A 8 9.34 0.59 9.05
N PHE A 9 9.12 0.61 7.73
CA PHE A 9 7.84 1.04 7.19
C PHE A 9 6.94 -0.13 6.77
N GLN A 10 5.64 0.11 6.65
CA GLN A 10 4.66 -0.95 6.32
C GLN A 10 4.93 -1.64 4.98
N TRP A 11 5.46 -0.94 3.97
CA TRP A 11 5.84 -1.60 2.71
C TRP A 11 7.16 -2.37 2.81
N ASP A 12 8.03 -2.08 3.78
CA ASP A 12 9.21 -2.89 4.04
C ASP A 12 8.77 -4.24 4.63
N SER A 13 7.85 -4.23 5.60
CA SER A 13 7.21 -5.44 6.11
C SER A 13 6.45 -6.20 5.01
N LEU A 14 5.71 -5.49 4.15
CA LEU A 14 5.05 -6.11 2.99
C LEU A 14 6.06 -6.75 2.04
N LEU A 15 7.21 -6.10 1.79
CA LEU A 15 8.25 -6.60 0.91
C LEU A 15 8.91 -7.86 1.49
N LEU A 16 9.10 -7.93 2.81
CA LEU A 16 9.60 -9.13 3.49
C LEU A 16 8.61 -10.29 3.36
N GLU A 17 7.34 -10.06 3.66
CA GLU A 17 6.28 -11.08 3.55
C GLU A 17 6.07 -11.53 2.10
N ALA A 18 6.03 -10.60 1.15
CA ALA A 18 5.91 -10.92 -0.27
C ALA A 18 7.17 -11.59 -0.84
N GLY A 19 8.36 -11.18 -0.39
CA GLY A 19 9.63 -11.81 -0.75
C GLY A 19 9.71 -13.25 -0.24
N PHE A 20 9.24 -13.51 0.97
CA PHE A 20 9.10 -14.88 1.50
C PHE A 20 8.12 -15.71 0.67
N LEU A 21 6.94 -15.15 0.35
CA LEU A 21 5.96 -15.80 -0.53
C LEU A 21 6.52 -16.10 -1.92
N ALA A 22 7.37 -15.21 -2.47
CA ALA A 22 8.00 -15.42 -3.76
C ALA A 22 8.88 -16.68 -3.77
N VAL A 23 9.48 -17.08 -2.64
CA VAL A 23 10.22 -18.35 -2.53
C VAL A 23 9.31 -19.56 -2.73
N LEU A 24 8.06 -19.49 -2.24
CA LEU A 24 7.07 -20.57 -2.39
C LEU A 24 6.46 -20.60 -3.80
N VAL A 25 6.27 -19.44 -4.42
CA VAL A 25 5.67 -19.31 -5.77
C VAL A 25 6.71 -19.55 -6.86
N ALA A 26 7.98 -19.21 -6.63
CA ALA A 26 9.02 -19.38 -7.63
C ALA A 26 9.15 -20.86 -8.02
N PRO A 27 9.14 -21.19 -9.32
CA PRO A 27 9.40 -22.55 -9.75
C PRO A 27 10.85 -22.86 -9.41
N LEU A 28 11.09 -23.57 -8.31
CA LEU A 28 12.39 -24.11 -7.96
C LEU A 28 12.79 -25.10 -9.06
N ARG A 29 13.45 -24.61 -10.12
CA ARG A 29 14.04 -25.38 -11.22
C ARG A 29 15.35 -26.02 -10.78
N LEU A 30 15.35 -26.61 -9.58
CA LEU A 30 16.52 -27.26 -8.99
C LEU A 30 17.00 -28.46 -9.84
N LEU A 31 16.11 -29.08 -10.63
CA LEU A 31 16.48 -30.06 -11.65
C LEU A 31 15.72 -29.80 -12.98
N ARG A 32 16.50 -29.49 -14.03
CA ARG A 32 16.23 -29.58 -15.48
C ARG A 32 15.41 -28.52 -16.24
N TRP A 33 16.06 -28.15 -17.36
CA TRP A 33 15.59 -27.64 -18.65
C TRP A 33 14.37 -28.44 -19.17
N GLY A 34 13.27 -27.76 -19.52
CA GLY A 34 12.15 -28.35 -20.28
C GLY A 34 10.90 -28.78 -19.49
N SER A 35 10.82 -28.53 -18.17
CA SER A 35 9.57 -28.77 -17.42
C SER A 35 8.45 -27.81 -17.85
N PRO A 36 7.17 -28.23 -17.87
CA PRO A 36 6.06 -27.35 -18.18
C PRO A 36 6.06 -26.12 -17.25
N ALA A 37 5.66 -24.97 -17.78
CA ALA A 37 5.64 -23.70 -17.05
C ALA A 37 4.72 -23.72 -15.81
N TRP A 38 3.88 -24.74 -15.69
CA TRP A 38 2.86 -24.89 -14.65
C TRP A 38 3.01 -26.22 -13.92
N ARG A 39 3.04 -26.17 -12.59
CA ARG A 39 3.02 -27.36 -11.73
C ARG A 39 1.63 -27.56 -11.11
N PRO A 40 1.23 -28.81 -10.86
CA PRO A 40 -0.07 -29.11 -10.26
C PRO A 40 -0.37 -28.40 -8.92
N HIS A 41 0.67 -28.04 -8.14
CA HIS A 41 0.56 -27.40 -6.83
C HIS A 41 0.55 -25.87 -6.86
N ASP A 42 0.79 -25.23 -8.02
CA ASP A 42 0.92 -23.76 -8.12
C ASP A 42 -0.35 -23.04 -7.63
N ALA A 43 -1.52 -23.64 -7.83
CA ALA A 43 -2.79 -23.06 -7.38
C ALA A 43 -2.84 -22.80 -5.86
N VAL A 44 -2.14 -23.63 -5.07
CA VAL A 44 -2.06 -23.53 -3.60
C VAL A 44 -1.12 -22.39 -3.19
N THR A 45 0.03 -22.25 -3.84
CA THR A 45 0.98 -21.16 -3.52
C THR A 45 0.46 -19.81 -3.99
N PHE A 46 -0.18 -19.75 -5.16
CA PHE A 46 -0.90 -18.55 -5.61
C PHE A 46 -2.09 -18.20 -4.70
N TRP A 47 -2.72 -19.19 -4.05
CA TRP A 47 -3.74 -18.91 -3.04
C TRP A 47 -3.20 -18.07 -1.88
N ALA A 48 -1.98 -18.37 -1.39
CA ALA A 48 -1.34 -17.60 -0.33
C ALA A 48 -1.12 -16.13 -0.72
N VAL A 49 -0.79 -15.87 -1.98
CA VAL A 49 -0.64 -14.51 -2.52
C VAL A 49 -1.99 -13.77 -2.53
N ARG A 50 -3.10 -14.43 -2.94
CA ARG A 50 -4.43 -13.78 -2.88
C ARG A 50 -4.83 -13.49 -1.44
N TRP A 51 -4.50 -14.39 -0.52
CA TRP A 51 -4.73 -14.19 0.89
C TRP A 51 -3.95 -12.97 1.44
N LEU A 52 -2.68 -12.79 1.04
CA LEU A 52 -1.92 -11.57 1.36
C LEU A 52 -2.60 -10.32 0.79
N LEU A 53 -2.97 -10.32 -0.49
CA LEU A 53 -3.64 -9.17 -1.13
C LEU A 53 -4.97 -8.86 -0.45
N PHE A 54 -5.76 -9.89 -0.13
CA PHE A 54 -6.99 -9.74 0.62
C PHE A 54 -6.74 -9.06 1.97
N ARG A 55 -5.81 -9.59 2.78
CA ARG A 55 -5.47 -9.00 4.09
C ARG A 55 -5.01 -7.56 3.96
N LEU A 56 -4.11 -7.26 3.03
CA LEU A 56 -3.59 -5.92 2.79
C LEU A 56 -4.72 -4.95 2.47
N MET A 57 -5.60 -5.33 1.53
CA MET A 57 -6.68 -4.46 1.06
C MET A 57 -7.76 -4.29 2.14
N PHE A 58 -8.28 -5.41 2.66
CA PHE A 58 -9.34 -5.43 3.65
C PHE A 58 -8.93 -4.71 4.94
N ALA A 59 -7.74 -5.00 5.47
CA ALA A 59 -7.25 -4.32 6.66
C ALA A 59 -7.08 -2.83 6.40
N SER A 60 -6.53 -2.42 5.24
CA SER A 60 -6.36 -1.00 4.91
C SER A 60 -7.69 -0.25 4.84
N GLY A 61 -8.76 -0.86 4.33
CA GLY A 61 -10.10 -0.25 4.30
C GLY A 61 -10.74 -0.18 5.68
N VAL A 62 -10.71 -1.29 6.43
CA VAL A 62 -11.34 -1.38 7.76
C VAL A 62 -10.70 -0.41 8.76
N VAL A 63 -9.37 -0.24 8.74
CA VAL A 63 -8.72 0.68 9.69
C VAL A 63 -9.13 2.13 9.49
N LYS A 64 -9.51 2.55 8.27
CA LYS A 64 -9.96 3.92 7.97
C LYS A 64 -11.30 4.22 8.66
N LEU A 65 -12.20 3.25 8.71
CA LEU A 65 -13.47 3.37 9.44
C LEU A 65 -13.27 3.20 10.95
N SER A 66 -12.41 2.26 11.37
CA SER A 66 -12.13 2.00 12.79
C SER A 66 -11.38 3.13 13.48
N SER A 67 -10.72 4.02 12.74
CA SER A 67 -9.95 5.15 13.30
C SER A 67 -10.80 6.28 13.87
N ARG A 68 -12.11 6.29 13.57
CA ARG A 68 -13.07 7.39 13.87
C ARG A 68 -12.61 8.75 13.34
N CYS A 69 -11.80 8.76 12.29
CA CYS A 69 -11.31 10.01 11.72
C CYS A 69 -12.48 10.76 11.03
N PRO A 70 -12.75 12.04 11.39
CA PRO A 70 -13.87 12.79 10.83
C PRO A 70 -13.82 12.95 9.31
N THR A 71 -12.63 13.02 8.70
CA THR A 71 -12.49 13.18 7.24
C THR A 71 -12.82 11.90 6.48
N TRP A 72 -12.52 10.73 7.05
CA TRP A 72 -12.90 9.42 6.49
C TRP A 72 -14.42 9.22 6.58
N TRP A 73 -15.01 9.47 7.75
CA TRP A 73 -16.46 9.38 7.97
C TRP A 73 -17.27 10.46 7.24
N GLY A 74 -16.68 11.64 7.02
CA GLY A 74 -17.26 12.74 6.25
C GLY A 74 -17.04 12.62 4.73
N LEU A 75 -16.39 11.55 4.25
CA LEU A 75 -16.04 11.31 2.85
C LEU A 75 -15.15 12.40 2.22
N THR A 76 -14.44 13.20 3.04
CA THR A 76 -13.55 14.27 2.56
C THR A 76 -12.07 13.91 2.62
N ALA A 77 -11.70 12.69 3.03
CA ALA A 77 -10.28 12.32 3.19
C ALA A 77 -9.42 12.60 1.94
N LEU A 78 -9.93 12.33 0.73
CA LEU A 78 -9.17 12.58 -0.51
C LEU A 78 -8.98 14.05 -0.85
N THR A 79 -9.77 14.98 -0.29
CA THR A 79 -9.52 16.42 -0.48
C THR A 79 -8.20 16.83 0.17
N TYR A 80 -7.79 16.17 1.24
CA TYR A 80 -6.52 16.43 1.92
C TYR A 80 -5.40 15.49 1.46
N HIS A 81 -5.74 14.28 1.03
CA HIS A 81 -4.76 13.23 0.72
C HIS A 81 -3.71 13.64 -0.30
N TYR A 82 -4.11 14.26 -1.39
CA TYR A 82 -3.17 14.61 -2.47
C TYR A 82 -2.09 15.61 -2.01
N GLU A 83 -2.45 16.55 -1.15
CA GLU A 83 -1.52 17.56 -0.61
C GLU A 83 -0.63 16.98 0.50
N SER A 84 -1.21 16.15 1.37
CA SER A 84 -0.53 15.64 2.56
C SER A 84 0.34 14.41 2.33
N GLN A 85 0.38 13.86 1.11
CA GLN A 85 1.23 12.70 0.76
C GLN A 85 2.71 12.95 1.07
N CYS A 86 3.48 11.94 1.48
CA CYS A 86 4.90 12.16 1.79
C CYS A 86 5.68 12.82 0.63
N ILE A 87 5.45 12.37 -0.61
CA ILE A 87 6.06 12.94 -1.81
C ILE A 87 4.98 13.12 -2.87
N PRO A 88 4.31 14.28 -2.91
CA PRO A 88 3.28 14.54 -3.89
C PRO A 88 3.92 14.70 -5.26
N THR A 89 3.17 14.37 -6.32
CA THR A 89 3.58 14.63 -7.71
C THR A 89 2.79 15.81 -8.29
N PRO A 90 3.13 16.30 -9.49
CA PRO A 90 2.28 17.26 -10.19
C PRO A 90 0.87 16.71 -10.45
N GLY A 91 0.73 15.38 -10.56
CA GLY A 91 -0.56 14.70 -10.66
C GLY A 91 -1.40 14.82 -9.38
N ALA A 92 -0.79 14.87 -8.18
CA ALA A 92 -1.52 15.18 -6.95
C ALA A 92 -2.09 16.58 -6.98
N TRP A 93 -1.33 17.57 -7.44
CA TRP A 93 -1.83 18.94 -7.57
C TRP A 93 -3.04 18.99 -8.50
N LEU A 94 -2.95 18.37 -9.69
CA LEU A 94 -4.09 18.28 -10.62
C LEU A 94 -5.30 17.56 -10.01
N ALA A 95 -5.07 16.44 -9.33
CA ALA A 95 -6.14 15.70 -8.68
C ALA A 95 -6.77 16.49 -7.54
N HIS A 96 -6.00 17.31 -6.82
CA HIS A 96 -6.48 18.17 -5.75
C HIS A 96 -7.45 19.25 -6.25
N GLN A 97 -7.26 19.75 -7.49
CA GLN A 97 -8.16 20.74 -8.10
C GLN A 97 -9.52 20.17 -8.52
N LEU A 98 -9.71 18.84 -8.47
CA LEU A 98 -10.99 18.24 -8.86
C LEU A 98 -12.11 18.61 -7.87
N PRO A 99 -13.37 18.77 -8.35
CA PRO A 99 -14.49 19.15 -7.51
C PRO A 99 -14.70 18.25 -6.30
N VAL A 100 -15.16 18.83 -5.19
CA VAL A 100 -15.37 18.12 -3.91
C VAL A 100 -16.31 16.92 -4.05
N TRP A 101 -17.36 17.00 -4.87
CA TRP A 101 -18.27 15.87 -5.11
C TRP A 101 -17.54 14.65 -5.70
N PHE A 102 -16.57 14.89 -6.60
CA PHE A 102 -15.77 13.83 -7.22
C PHE A 102 -14.80 13.21 -6.21
N GLN A 103 -14.27 14.02 -5.29
CA GLN A 103 -13.43 13.54 -4.19
C GLN A 103 -14.22 12.66 -3.23
N LYS A 104 -15.43 13.07 -2.86
CA LYS A 104 -16.32 12.28 -2.02
C LYS A 104 -16.67 10.93 -2.66
N LEU A 105 -17.03 10.95 -3.96
CA LEU A 105 -17.25 9.73 -4.72
C LEU A 105 -16.00 8.84 -4.78
N SER A 106 -14.82 9.45 -4.91
CA SER A 106 -13.56 8.71 -4.92
C SER A 106 -13.27 8.06 -3.57
N VAL A 107 -13.65 8.67 -2.44
CA VAL A 107 -13.56 8.05 -1.11
C VAL A 107 -14.51 6.85 -1.01
N VAL A 108 -15.75 6.98 -1.50
CA VAL A 108 -16.70 5.86 -1.58
C VAL A 108 -16.12 4.71 -2.41
N ALA A 109 -15.57 5.02 -3.58
CA ALA A 109 -14.91 4.02 -4.44
C ALA A 109 -13.72 3.36 -3.72
N THR A 110 -12.93 4.11 -2.94
CA THR A 110 -11.88 3.53 -2.09
C THR A 110 -12.45 2.53 -1.09
N TYR A 111 -13.54 2.85 -0.38
CA TYR A 111 -14.15 1.88 0.53
C TYR A 111 -14.65 0.62 -0.15
N VAL A 112 -15.30 0.74 -1.31
CA VAL A 112 -15.78 -0.41 -2.08
C VAL A 112 -14.61 -1.28 -2.52
N ILE A 113 -13.56 -0.68 -3.08
CA ILE A 113 -12.38 -1.39 -3.58
C ILE A 113 -11.55 -2.03 -2.45
N GLU A 114 -11.52 -1.41 -1.27
CA GLU A 114 -10.71 -1.88 -0.14
C GLU A 114 -11.47 -2.83 0.80
N VAL A 115 -12.80 -2.75 0.90
CA VAL A 115 -13.58 -3.57 1.85
C VAL A 115 -14.42 -4.65 1.15
N ALA A 116 -15.19 -4.29 0.12
CA ALA A 116 -16.13 -5.22 -0.52
C ALA A 116 -15.48 -6.06 -1.62
N VAL A 117 -14.75 -5.42 -2.52
CA VAL A 117 -14.10 -6.07 -3.68
C VAL A 117 -13.09 -7.17 -3.30
N PRO A 118 -12.28 -7.07 -2.23
CA PRO A 118 -11.29 -8.10 -1.91
C PRO A 118 -11.93 -9.48 -1.61
N VAL A 119 -13.17 -9.53 -1.15
CA VAL A 119 -13.90 -10.80 -0.92
C VAL A 119 -14.03 -11.60 -2.22
N LEU A 120 -14.10 -10.91 -3.37
CA LEU A 120 -14.18 -11.54 -4.68
C LEU A 120 -12.90 -12.30 -5.08
N PHE A 121 -11.76 -12.11 -4.39
CA PHE A 121 -10.55 -12.91 -4.64
C PHE A 121 -10.74 -14.41 -4.37
N PHE A 122 -11.71 -14.76 -3.52
CA PHE A 122 -12.09 -16.14 -3.22
C PHE A 122 -13.25 -16.65 -4.07
N ALA A 123 -13.79 -15.83 -4.99
CA ALA A 123 -14.89 -16.23 -5.85
C ALA A 123 -14.46 -17.34 -6.83
N PRO A 124 -15.28 -18.39 -7.02
CA PRO A 124 -14.97 -19.47 -7.96
C PRO A 124 -14.97 -18.99 -9.41
N LEU A 125 -15.71 -17.91 -9.72
CA LEU A 125 -15.80 -17.34 -11.06
C LEU A 125 -14.55 -16.51 -11.40
N ARG A 126 -13.88 -16.88 -12.50
CA ARG A 126 -12.70 -16.16 -13.02
C ARG A 126 -12.99 -14.68 -13.32
N ARG A 127 -14.16 -14.36 -13.87
CA ARG A 127 -14.53 -12.98 -14.24
C ARG A 127 -14.60 -12.04 -13.03
N LEU A 128 -15.16 -12.51 -11.91
CA LEU A 128 -15.21 -11.75 -10.67
C LEU A 128 -13.82 -11.51 -10.07
N ARG A 129 -12.93 -12.52 -10.14
CA ARG A 129 -11.53 -12.36 -9.71
C ARG A 129 -10.76 -11.37 -10.59
N LEU A 130 -10.94 -11.43 -11.91
CA LEU A 130 -10.36 -10.45 -12.84
C LEU A 130 -10.90 -9.03 -12.59
N PHE A 131 -12.20 -8.89 -12.37
CA PHE A 131 -12.79 -7.60 -11.99
C PHE A 131 -12.15 -7.05 -10.72
N ALA A 132 -12.05 -7.86 -9.67
CA ALA A 132 -11.41 -7.46 -8.41
C ALA A 132 -9.94 -7.06 -8.62
N PHE A 133 -9.23 -7.84 -9.44
CA PHE A 133 -7.86 -7.55 -9.83
C PHE A 133 -7.72 -6.18 -10.53
N TYR A 134 -8.52 -5.92 -11.58
CA TYR A 134 -8.47 -4.66 -12.31
C TYR A 134 -8.89 -3.45 -11.45
N CYS A 135 -9.85 -3.63 -10.52
CA CYS A 135 -10.18 -2.61 -9.53
C CYS A 135 -8.95 -2.25 -8.67
N GLN A 136 -8.17 -3.23 -8.24
CA GLN A 136 -6.95 -2.97 -7.47
C GLN A 136 -5.85 -2.30 -8.30
N VAL A 137 -5.65 -2.72 -9.55
CA VAL A 137 -4.69 -2.10 -10.46
C VAL A 137 -5.07 -0.64 -10.72
N GLY A 138 -6.35 -0.37 -11.04
CA GLY A 138 -6.86 0.98 -11.27
C GLY A 138 -6.66 1.89 -10.06
N ARG A 139 -6.90 1.38 -8.84
CA ARG A 139 -6.61 2.09 -7.58
C ARG A 139 -5.11 2.39 -7.47
N GLY A 140 -4.25 1.40 -7.71
CA GLY A 140 -2.79 1.55 -7.68
C GLY A 140 -2.27 2.61 -8.66
N CYS A 141 -2.75 2.60 -9.90
CA CYS A 141 -2.40 3.61 -10.91
C CYS A 141 -2.83 5.01 -10.49
N ARG A 142 -4.03 5.18 -9.91
CA ARG A 142 -4.51 6.48 -9.43
C ARG A 142 -3.63 7.03 -8.30
N LEU A 143 -3.25 6.20 -7.33
CA LEU A 143 -2.34 6.59 -6.26
C LEU A 143 -0.91 6.86 -6.76
N GLY A 144 -0.42 6.05 -7.70
CA GLY A 144 0.91 6.21 -8.30
C GLY A 144 1.03 7.52 -9.10
N GLY A 145 0.02 7.83 -9.92
CA GLY A 145 -0.04 9.10 -10.66
C GLY A 145 -0.12 10.33 -9.74
N ALA A 146 -0.66 10.16 -8.53
CA ALA A 146 -0.77 11.22 -7.54
C ALA A 146 0.45 11.38 -6.61
N GLY A 147 1.33 10.37 -6.45
CA GLY A 147 2.52 10.49 -5.59
C GLY A 147 2.64 9.48 -4.45
N GLY A 148 2.06 8.30 -4.59
CA GLY A 148 2.28 7.20 -3.65
C GLY A 148 3.57 6.41 -3.92
N ALA A 149 4.37 6.17 -2.89
CA ALA A 149 5.35 5.07 -2.85
C ALA A 149 4.70 3.67 -2.98
N SER A 150 3.37 3.61 -3.11
CA SER A 150 2.57 2.40 -3.34
C SER A 150 2.84 1.71 -4.68
N CYS A 151 3.79 2.18 -5.50
CA CYS A 151 4.28 1.46 -6.68
C CYS A 151 4.73 0.03 -6.35
N THR A 152 5.22 -0.23 -5.13
CA THR A 152 5.53 -1.58 -4.63
C THR A 152 4.30 -2.50 -4.53
N SER A 153 3.14 -1.97 -4.13
CA SER A 153 1.88 -2.73 -4.14
C SER A 153 1.35 -2.97 -5.56
N GLY A 154 1.65 -2.07 -6.50
CA GLY A 154 1.33 -2.23 -7.93
C GLY A 154 2.11 -3.36 -8.60
N GLY A 155 3.39 -3.54 -8.26
CA GLY A 155 4.21 -4.65 -8.77
C GLY A 155 3.73 -6.03 -8.33
N LEU A 156 3.30 -6.16 -7.07
CA LEU A 156 2.69 -7.40 -6.55
C LEU A 156 1.36 -7.73 -7.25
N LEU A 157 0.58 -6.71 -7.59
CA LEU A 157 -0.64 -6.86 -8.38
C LEU A 157 -0.32 -7.25 -9.83
N GLN A 158 0.63 -6.60 -10.52
CA GLN A 158 0.97 -6.97 -11.91
C GLN A 158 1.39 -8.45 -12.06
N GLY A 159 2.11 -9.02 -11.08
CA GLY A 159 2.41 -10.46 -11.06
C GLY A 159 1.19 -11.37 -10.89
N PHE A 160 0.13 -10.86 -10.24
CA PHE A 160 -1.11 -11.59 -9.96
C PHE A 160 -2.00 -11.75 -11.20
N GLY A 161 -2.09 -10.72 -12.05
CA GLY A 161 -2.80 -10.82 -13.33
C GLY A 161 -2.19 -11.91 -14.21
N LEU A 162 -0.86 -11.95 -14.31
CA LEU A 162 -0.12 -12.99 -15.04
C LEU A 162 -0.33 -14.38 -14.41
N GLY A 163 -0.37 -14.49 -13.07
CA GLY A 163 -0.61 -15.73 -12.35
C GLY A 163 -2.03 -16.30 -12.55
N ASP A 164 -3.08 -15.49 -12.47
CA ASP A 164 -4.46 -15.95 -12.68
C ASP A 164 -4.75 -16.30 -14.16
N HIS A 165 -4.04 -15.67 -15.10
CA HIS A 165 -4.07 -16.07 -16.52
C HIS A 165 -3.48 -17.47 -16.77
N VAL A 166 -2.49 -17.88 -15.96
CA VAL A 166 -1.74 -19.13 -16.12
C VAL A 166 -2.23 -20.24 -15.19
N SER A 167 -2.69 -19.92 -13.98
CA SER A 167 -2.92 -20.89 -12.89
C SER A 167 -4.28 -21.60 -12.92
N MET A 168 -5.25 -21.08 -13.68
CA MET A 168 -6.51 -21.77 -13.95
C MET A 168 -6.56 -22.16 -15.43
N GLY A 169 -5.94 -23.31 -15.71
CA GLY A 169 -5.75 -23.89 -17.03
C GLY A 169 -6.84 -23.56 -18.02
N ASP A 170 -6.51 -22.68 -18.96
CA ASP A 170 -7.18 -22.69 -20.24
C ASP A 170 -6.68 -23.95 -20.97
N PRO A 171 -7.54 -24.97 -21.22
CA PRO A 171 -7.13 -26.14 -22.01
C PRO A 171 -6.63 -25.75 -23.41
N ARG A 172 -6.86 -24.52 -23.87
CA ARG A 172 -6.29 -23.99 -25.13
C ARG A 172 -4.79 -23.68 -25.02
N ALA A 173 -4.27 -23.29 -23.86
CA ALA A 173 -2.84 -23.01 -23.68
C ALA A 173 -1.99 -24.28 -23.70
N VAL A 174 -2.56 -25.43 -23.32
CA VAL A 174 -1.91 -26.75 -23.41
C VAL A 174 -1.85 -27.27 -24.86
N ARG A 175 -2.71 -26.76 -25.75
CA ARG A 175 -2.70 -27.10 -27.20
C ARG A 175 -1.79 -26.22 -28.05
N GLY A 176 -1.03 -25.30 -27.46
CA GLY A 176 -0.20 -24.33 -28.18
C GLY A 176 1.11 -24.86 -28.80
N SER A 177 1.39 -26.17 -28.73
CA SER A 177 2.64 -26.76 -29.27
C SER A 177 2.42 -27.78 -30.41
N GLN A 178 1.20 -27.88 -30.95
CA GLN A 178 0.99 -28.52 -32.24
C GLN A 178 0.23 -27.54 -33.13
N ALA A 179 1.00 -26.77 -33.90
CA ALA A 179 0.47 -25.97 -34.99
C ALA A 179 -0.14 -26.91 -36.04
N GLY A 180 -1.46 -27.04 -36.00
CA GLY A 180 -2.30 -27.55 -37.06
C GLY A 180 -3.47 -26.59 -37.18
N SER A 181 -3.53 -25.88 -38.30
CA SER A 181 -4.58 -24.95 -38.70
C SER A 181 -6.00 -25.49 -38.44
N GLU A 182 -6.79 -24.76 -37.66
CA GLU A 182 -8.26 -24.92 -37.62
C GLU A 182 -8.93 -23.68 -38.24
N PRO A 183 -10.05 -23.83 -38.97
CA PRO A 183 -10.61 -22.80 -39.81
C PRO A 183 -11.46 -21.79 -39.05
N LEU A 184 -11.60 -20.60 -39.65
CA LEU A 184 -12.47 -19.53 -39.20
C LEU A 184 -13.94 -19.96 -39.10
N CYS A 185 -14.58 -19.54 -38.00
CA CYS A 185 -16.02 -19.34 -37.76
C CYS A 185 -16.97 -20.53 -37.95
N ALA A 186 -17.51 -21.03 -36.82
CA ALA A 186 -18.79 -21.74 -36.77
C ALA A 186 -19.82 -20.90 -35.97
N PRO A 187 -21.10 -20.87 -36.38
CA PRO A 187 -22.15 -20.07 -35.76
C PRO A 187 -22.61 -20.65 -34.41
N GLY A 188 -23.08 -19.76 -33.53
CA GLY A 188 -23.26 -19.96 -32.10
C GLY A 188 -24.14 -21.13 -31.67
N TRP A 189 -23.54 -22.03 -30.87
CA TRP A 189 -24.26 -22.97 -30.03
C TRP A 189 -24.90 -22.21 -28.85
N PRO A 190 -26.06 -22.63 -28.35
CA PRO A 190 -26.65 -21.97 -27.18
C PRO A 190 -25.66 -22.05 -26.00
N PRO A 191 -25.53 -20.97 -25.21
CA PRO A 191 -24.62 -20.97 -24.07
C PRO A 191 -24.99 -22.13 -23.13
N SER A 192 -23.99 -22.88 -22.69
CA SER A 192 -24.21 -23.94 -21.71
C SER A 192 -24.91 -23.37 -20.47
N LEU A 193 -25.81 -24.14 -19.85
CA LEU A 193 -26.59 -23.70 -18.69
C LEU A 193 -25.69 -23.14 -17.55
N GLY A 194 -24.49 -23.70 -17.39
CA GLY A 194 -23.46 -23.17 -16.49
C GLY A 194 -22.88 -21.81 -16.89
N SER A 195 -22.76 -21.50 -18.18
CA SER A 195 -22.32 -20.17 -18.66
C SER A 195 -23.39 -19.10 -18.39
N VAL A 196 -24.67 -19.46 -18.54
CA VAL A 196 -25.79 -18.56 -18.24
C VAL A 196 -25.86 -18.28 -16.74
N LEU A 197 -25.82 -19.32 -15.90
CA LEU A 197 -25.78 -19.18 -14.44
C LEU A 197 -24.56 -18.37 -13.97
N GLY A 198 -23.38 -18.59 -14.55
CA GLY A 198 -22.19 -17.82 -14.24
C GLY A 198 -22.32 -16.33 -14.56
N THR A 199 -22.97 -16.00 -15.68
CA THR A 199 -23.21 -14.61 -16.09
C THR A 199 -24.28 -13.95 -15.22
N LEU A 200 -25.32 -14.68 -14.82
CA LEU A 200 -26.33 -14.18 -13.89
C LEU A 200 -25.74 -13.92 -12.50
N LEU A 201 -24.86 -14.81 -12.00
CA LEU A 201 -24.15 -14.61 -10.74
C LEU A 201 -23.21 -13.40 -10.80
N GLU A 202 -22.53 -13.20 -11.93
CA GLU A 202 -21.69 -12.03 -12.20
C GLU A 202 -22.50 -10.73 -12.14
N LEU A 203 -23.57 -10.63 -12.92
CA LEU A 203 -24.46 -9.46 -12.95
C LEU A 203 -25.12 -9.22 -11.59
N GLY A 204 -25.55 -10.28 -10.90
CA GLY A 204 -26.10 -10.21 -9.55
C GLY A 204 -25.07 -9.67 -8.55
N THR A 205 -23.81 -10.09 -8.64
CA THR A 205 -22.74 -9.58 -7.77
C THR A 205 -22.49 -8.09 -8.01
N TYR A 206 -22.44 -7.66 -9.28
CA TYR A 206 -22.28 -6.23 -9.61
C TYR A 206 -23.48 -5.39 -9.17
N GLY A 207 -24.70 -5.89 -9.37
CA GLY A 207 -25.93 -5.27 -8.90
C GLY A 207 -25.93 -5.12 -7.37
N LEU A 208 -25.56 -6.17 -6.63
CA LEU A 208 -25.47 -6.13 -5.17
C LEU A 208 -24.42 -5.13 -4.68
N LEU A 209 -23.23 -5.11 -5.28
CA LEU A 209 -22.19 -4.13 -4.94
C LEU A 209 -22.69 -2.70 -5.16
N LEU A 210 -23.37 -2.44 -6.28
CA LEU A 210 -23.93 -1.12 -6.58
C LEU A 210 -25.04 -0.75 -5.59
N CYS A 211 -26.00 -1.64 -5.36
CA CYS A 211 -27.10 -1.42 -4.42
C CYS A 211 -26.60 -1.15 -3.00
N TRP A 212 -25.64 -1.93 -2.51
CA TRP A 212 -25.03 -1.69 -1.20
C TRP A 212 -24.25 -0.38 -1.15
N THR A 213 -23.55 -0.02 -2.22
CA THR A 213 -22.83 1.26 -2.29
C THR A 213 -23.81 2.43 -2.20
N VAL A 214 -24.92 2.38 -2.94
CA VAL A 214 -25.97 3.41 -2.89
C VAL A 214 -26.62 3.47 -1.51
N HIS A 215 -26.92 2.32 -0.90
CA HIS A 215 -27.56 2.23 0.41
C HIS A 215 -26.67 2.74 1.55
N TYR A 216 -25.44 2.23 1.67
CA TYR A 216 -24.54 2.55 2.80
C TYR A 216 -23.86 3.92 2.69
N PHE A 217 -23.71 4.46 1.48
CA PHE A 217 -23.10 5.79 1.26
C PHE A 217 -24.10 6.86 0.82
N GLY A 218 -25.41 6.57 0.89
CA GLY A 218 -26.48 7.54 0.68
C GLY A 218 -26.27 8.38 -0.58
N LEU A 219 -26.04 7.70 -1.71
CA LEU A 219 -25.76 8.37 -2.98
C LEU A 219 -27.05 9.00 -3.51
N GLU A 220 -27.17 10.32 -3.37
CA GLU A 220 -28.30 11.11 -3.83
C GLU A 220 -27.86 11.96 -5.03
N LEU A 221 -28.59 11.87 -6.14
CA LEU A 221 -28.34 12.68 -7.33
C LEU A 221 -29.23 13.93 -7.24
N ASP A 222 -28.62 15.08 -6.96
CA ASP A 222 -29.31 16.35 -7.06
C ASP A 222 -29.37 16.75 -8.54
N TRP A 223 -30.52 16.49 -9.16
CA TRP A 223 -30.77 16.77 -10.59
C TRP A 223 -30.73 18.27 -10.91
N ASP A 224 -31.06 19.13 -9.95
CA ASP A 224 -31.11 20.58 -10.16
C ASP A 224 -29.69 21.17 -10.21
N ARG A 225 -28.78 20.67 -9.37
CA ARG A 225 -27.37 21.11 -9.34
C ARG A 225 -26.43 20.25 -10.17
N LYS A 226 -26.90 19.10 -10.68
CA LYS A 226 -26.07 18.04 -11.26
C LYS A 226 -24.92 17.62 -10.34
N LEU A 227 -25.16 17.66 -9.02
CA LEU A 227 -24.18 17.30 -8.00
C LEU A 227 -24.53 15.94 -7.40
N LEU A 228 -23.50 15.13 -7.19
CA LEU A 228 -23.63 13.87 -6.47
C LEU A 228 -23.34 14.13 -4.99
N GLU A 229 -24.36 14.03 -4.15
CA GLU A 229 -24.19 14.05 -2.71
C GLU A 229 -24.00 12.63 -2.18
N SER A 230 -23.08 12.49 -1.22
CA SER A 230 -22.78 11.21 -0.58
C SER A 230 -22.53 11.43 0.90
N LYS A 231 -23.12 10.58 1.73
CA LYS A 231 -23.00 10.62 3.20
C LYS A 231 -22.96 9.19 3.73
N VAL A 232 -22.14 8.93 4.75
CA VAL A 232 -22.14 7.61 5.39
C VAL A 232 -23.48 7.41 6.09
N ALA A 233 -24.23 6.39 5.68
CA ALA A 233 -25.60 6.12 6.14
C ALA A 233 -25.67 5.11 7.30
N PHE A 234 -24.51 4.70 7.83
CA PHE A 234 -24.40 3.79 8.98
C PHE A 234 -23.62 4.43 10.13
N THR A 235 -23.80 3.91 11.33
CA THR A 235 -23.12 4.39 12.54
C THR A 235 -21.85 3.60 12.83
N TYR A 236 -20.96 4.18 13.65
CA TYR A 236 -19.77 3.47 14.12
C TYR A 236 -20.10 2.17 14.88
N HIS A 237 -21.20 2.16 15.64
CA HIS A 237 -21.64 0.97 16.37
C HIS A 237 -22.07 -0.14 15.41
N GLU A 238 -22.90 0.19 14.41
CA GLU A 238 -23.32 -0.77 13.38
C GLU A 238 -22.12 -1.34 12.62
N PHE A 239 -21.15 -0.49 12.27
CA PHE A 239 -19.90 -0.92 11.63
C PHE A 239 -19.09 -1.89 12.51
N THR A 240 -18.95 -1.59 13.80
CA THR A 240 -18.19 -2.44 14.73
C THR A 240 -18.88 -3.79 14.93
N MET A 241 -20.21 -3.79 15.04
CA MET A 241 -21.00 -5.01 15.10
C MET A 241 -20.87 -5.83 13.81
N TRP A 242 -20.98 -5.19 12.65
CA TRP A 242 -20.75 -5.82 11.35
C TRP A 242 -19.36 -6.47 11.28
N LEU A 243 -18.31 -5.73 11.68
CA LEU A 243 -16.94 -6.23 11.66
C LEU A 243 -16.75 -7.46 12.55
N ARG A 244 -17.31 -7.43 13.76
CA ARG A 244 -17.33 -8.58 14.68
C ARG A 244 -18.06 -9.79 14.09
N THR A 245 -19.17 -9.56 13.39
CA THR A 245 -19.92 -10.65 12.75
C THR A 245 -19.23 -11.23 11.52
N VAL A 246 -18.47 -10.43 10.76
CA VAL A 246 -17.92 -10.82 9.46
C VAL A 246 -16.48 -11.38 9.56
N THR A 247 -15.70 -11.00 10.57
CA THR A 247 -14.28 -11.38 10.69
C THR A 247 -14.07 -12.89 10.70
N LEU A 248 -14.78 -13.66 11.55
CA LEU A 248 -14.63 -15.12 11.60
C LEU A 248 -15.22 -15.84 10.38
N PRO A 249 -16.41 -15.46 9.85
CA PRO A 249 -16.89 -15.99 8.58
C PRO A 249 -15.92 -15.77 7.41
N LEU A 250 -15.23 -14.63 7.33
CA LEU A 250 -14.19 -14.41 6.31
C LEU A 250 -13.03 -15.39 6.45
N VAL A 251 -12.59 -15.68 7.67
CA VAL A 251 -11.59 -16.74 7.94
C VAL A 251 -12.14 -18.10 7.49
N GLY A 252 -13.42 -18.39 7.74
CA GLY A 252 -14.09 -19.61 7.27
C GLY A 252 -14.12 -19.73 5.74
N VAL A 253 -14.53 -18.67 5.03
CA VAL A 253 -14.53 -18.61 3.56
C VAL A 253 -13.12 -18.81 3.00
N ALA A 254 -12.12 -18.15 3.58
CA ALA A 254 -10.72 -18.34 3.20
C ALA A 254 -10.26 -19.78 3.44
N SER A 255 -10.61 -20.37 4.59
CA SER A 255 -10.28 -21.76 4.90
C SER A 255 -10.90 -22.74 3.91
N LEU A 256 -12.19 -22.58 3.59
CA LEU A 256 -12.89 -23.39 2.58
C LEU A 256 -12.27 -23.24 1.19
N SER A 257 -11.93 -22.00 0.81
CA SER A 257 -11.25 -21.71 -0.46
C SER A 257 -9.88 -22.38 -0.54
N LEU A 258 -9.07 -22.33 0.53
CA LEU A 258 -7.78 -23.01 0.59
C LEU A 258 -7.94 -24.53 0.51
N SER A 259 -8.87 -25.11 1.28
CA SER A 259 -9.15 -26.54 1.25
C SER A 259 -9.55 -27.00 -0.15
N TRP A 260 -10.37 -26.22 -0.86
CA TRP A 260 -10.73 -26.51 -2.25
C TRP A 260 -9.52 -26.53 -3.18
N GLU A 261 -8.65 -25.51 -3.12
CA GLU A 261 -7.44 -25.47 -3.95
C GLU A 261 -6.46 -26.63 -3.64
N ILE A 262 -6.34 -27.02 -2.37
CA ILE A 262 -5.53 -28.17 -1.95
C ILE A 262 -6.09 -29.46 -2.55
N LEU A 263 -7.41 -29.67 -2.49
CA LEU A 263 -8.06 -30.87 -3.03
C LEU A 263 -7.97 -30.94 -4.56
N VAL A 264 -8.16 -29.81 -5.25
CA VAL A 264 -8.01 -29.72 -6.71
C VAL A 264 -6.57 -29.97 -7.12
N ALA A 265 -5.59 -29.41 -6.40
CA ALA A 265 -4.17 -29.67 -6.64
C ALA A 265 -3.79 -31.14 -6.39
N MET A 266 -4.33 -31.75 -5.33
CA MET A 266 -4.15 -33.18 -5.04
C MET A 266 -4.69 -34.04 -6.19
N TYR A 267 -5.89 -33.75 -6.68
CA TYR A 267 -6.48 -34.45 -7.82
C TYR A 267 -5.61 -34.31 -9.10
N ARG A 268 -5.10 -33.10 -9.37
CA ARG A 268 -4.18 -32.85 -10.50
C ARG A 268 -2.88 -33.65 -10.37
N CYS A 269 -2.30 -33.73 -9.17
CA CYS A 269 -1.14 -34.58 -8.91
C CYS A 269 -1.44 -36.06 -9.16
N ALA A 270 -2.65 -36.53 -8.79
CA ALA A 270 -3.05 -37.91 -9.00
C ALA A 270 -3.20 -38.29 -10.49
N CYS A 271 -3.48 -37.30 -11.35
CA CYS A 271 -3.63 -37.45 -12.80
C CYS A 271 -2.30 -37.41 -13.58
N VAL A 272 -1.17 -37.18 -12.92
CA VAL A 272 0.15 -37.18 -13.57
C VAL A 272 0.52 -38.58 -14.05
N ARG A 273 1.04 -38.69 -15.28
CA ARG A 273 1.46 -39.95 -15.89
C ARG A 273 2.82 -40.41 -15.32
N GLY A 274 2.92 -41.69 -14.98
CA GLY A 274 4.14 -42.33 -14.48
C GLY A 274 4.28 -42.31 -12.96
N CYS A 275 4.69 -43.45 -12.38
CA CYS A 275 4.74 -43.63 -10.92
C CYS A 275 5.72 -42.66 -10.23
N PHE A 276 6.94 -42.50 -10.78
CA PHE A 276 7.95 -41.60 -10.24
C PHE A 276 7.50 -40.13 -10.24
N TRP A 277 6.94 -39.66 -11.36
CA TRP A 277 6.47 -38.28 -11.49
C TRP A 277 5.24 -38.01 -10.63
N LYS A 278 4.35 -39.00 -10.46
CA LYS A 278 3.24 -38.92 -9.52
C LYS A 278 3.73 -38.79 -8.08
N LEU A 279 4.67 -39.64 -7.65
CA LEU A 279 5.26 -39.57 -6.30
C LEU A 279 5.93 -38.22 -6.06
N TRP A 280 6.72 -37.74 -7.02
CA TRP A 280 7.39 -36.45 -6.94
C TRP A 280 6.40 -35.27 -6.89
N ALA A 281 5.36 -35.28 -7.73
CA ALA A 281 4.33 -34.26 -7.72
C ALA A 281 3.54 -34.26 -6.39
N THR A 282 3.23 -35.43 -5.84
CA THR A 282 2.57 -35.54 -4.53
C THR A 282 3.46 -35.05 -3.39
N LEU A 283 4.77 -35.33 -3.42
CA LEU A 283 5.70 -34.83 -2.42
C LEU A 283 5.79 -33.30 -2.46
N GLN A 284 5.93 -32.71 -3.65
CA GLN A 284 5.95 -31.26 -3.84
C GLN A 284 4.64 -30.61 -3.37
N TRP A 285 3.51 -31.19 -3.74
CA TRP A 285 2.19 -30.74 -3.28
C TRP A 285 2.09 -30.79 -1.75
N ALA A 286 2.51 -31.87 -1.10
CA ALA A 286 2.43 -32.01 0.35
C ALA A 286 3.27 -30.94 1.06
N ILE A 287 4.49 -30.68 0.59
CA ILE A 287 5.38 -29.64 1.12
C ILE A 287 4.73 -28.25 0.95
N MET A 288 4.29 -27.91 -0.25
CA MET A 288 3.73 -26.58 -0.56
C MET A 288 2.39 -26.33 0.11
N ALA A 289 1.53 -27.36 0.21
CA ALA A 289 0.28 -27.29 0.93
C ALA A 289 0.51 -27.10 2.44
N THR A 290 1.46 -27.84 3.03
CA THR A 290 1.80 -27.69 4.45
C THR A 290 2.36 -26.29 4.74
N ALA A 291 3.27 -25.79 3.90
CA ALA A 291 3.81 -24.44 4.03
C ALA A 291 2.71 -23.37 3.91
N THR A 292 1.80 -23.53 2.94
CA THR A 292 0.68 -22.60 2.74
C THR A 292 -0.31 -22.61 3.90
N VAL A 293 -0.66 -23.79 4.43
CA VAL A 293 -1.53 -23.92 5.61
C VAL A 293 -0.86 -23.33 6.86
N GLY A 294 0.43 -23.57 7.07
CA GLY A 294 1.17 -22.97 8.17
C GLY A 294 1.21 -21.44 8.09
N LEU A 295 1.48 -20.90 6.89
CA LEU A 295 1.47 -19.46 6.65
C LEU A 295 0.08 -18.85 6.87
N PHE A 296 -0.96 -19.52 6.37
CA PHE A 296 -2.33 -19.12 6.61
C PHE A 296 -2.66 -19.10 8.11
N ALA A 297 -2.35 -20.17 8.84
CA ALA A 297 -2.62 -20.27 10.28
C ALA A 297 -1.94 -19.13 11.06
N VAL A 298 -0.63 -18.94 10.88
CA VAL A 298 0.14 -17.86 11.51
C VAL A 298 -0.45 -16.49 11.16
N SER A 299 -0.90 -16.31 9.92
CA SER A 299 -1.44 -15.02 9.47
C SER A 299 -2.81 -14.66 10.05
N LEU A 300 -3.50 -15.61 10.68
CA LEU A 300 -4.77 -15.33 11.36
C LEU A 300 -4.57 -14.42 12.56
N VAL A 301 -3.42 -14.46 13.23
CA VAL A 301 -3.13 -13.59 14.38
C VAL A 301 -3.17 -12.10 13.98
N PRO A 302 -2.33 -11.61 13.04
CA PRO A 302 -2.36 -10.21 12.65
C PRO A 302 -3.65 -9.82 11.90
N PHE A 303 -4.32 -10.75 11.22
CA PHE A 303 -5.60 -10.47 10.56
C PHE A 303 -6.74 -10.26 11.56
N THR A 304 -6.89 -11.15 12.53
CA THR A 304 -7.96 -11.05 13.54
C THR A 304 -7.72 -9.93 14.54
N TYR A 305 -6.49 -9.41 14.67
CA TYR A 305 -6.20 -8.24 15.51
C TYR A 305 -6.99 -6.97 15.11
N ILE A 306 -7.54 -6.94 13.89
CA ILE A 306 -8.48 -5.90 13.45
C ILE A 306 -9.70 -5.82 14.38
N GLU A 307 -10.10 -6.95 14.98
CA GLU A 307 -11.17 -7.06 15.97
C GLU A 307 -10.68 -7.90 17.16
N HIS A 308 -10.28 -7.23 18.24
CA HIS A 308 -9.56 -7.84 19.37
C HIS A 308 -10.27 -9.06 19.99
N GLU A 309 -11.60 -9.13 20.00
CA GLU A 309 -12.30 -10.28 20.59
C GLU A 309 -12.13 -11.56 19.75
N SER A 310 -12.14 -11.46 18.42
CA SER A 310 -11.90 -12.60 17.53
C SER A 310 -10.47 -13.12 17.65
N ASN A 311 -9.51 -12.23 17.89
CA ASN A 311 -8.11 -12.62 18.13
C ASN A 311 -7.96 -13.50 19.37
N GLY A 312 -8.70 -13.19 20.44
CA GLY A 312 -8.74 -13.99 21.67
C GLY A 312 -9.39 -15.37 21.51
N LYS A 313 -10.22 -15.57 20.47
CA LYS A 313 -10.87 -16.86 20.17
C LYS A 313 -9.98 -17.82 19.37
N LEU A 314 -8.83 -17.36 18.88
CA LEU A 314 -7.90 -18.22 18.15
C LEU A 314 -7.27 -19.26 19.08
N TRP A 315 -6.97 -20.45 18.52
CA TRP A 315 -6.31 -21.52 19.26
C TRP A 315 -4.93 -21.06 19.78
N PRO A 316 -4.58 -21.26 21.06
CA PRO A 316 -3.32 -20.80 21.63
C PRO A 316 -2.06 -21.28 20.88
N GLY A 317 -2.11 -22.46 20.25
CA GLY A 317 -1.01 -22.95 19.41
C GLY A 317 -0.68 -22.03 18.24
N ILE A 318 -1.69 -21.36 17.66
CA ILE A 318 -1.49 -20.39 16.56
C ILE A 318 -0.72 -19.16 17.05
N HIS A 319 -1.03 -18.68 18.26
CA HIS A 319 -0.31 -17.56 18.88
C HIS A 319 1.16 -17.91 19.16
N GLN A 320 1.43 -19.13 19.62
CA GLN A 320 2.81 -19.62 19.84
C GLN A 320 3.58 -19.72 18.52
N MET A 321 2.95 -20.27 17.46
CA MET A 321 3.54 -20.33 16.13
C MET A 321 3.84 -18.94 15.57
N PHE A 322 2.93 -17.98 15.75
CA PHE A 322 3.14 -16.59 15.35
C PHE A 322 4.33 -15.96 16.09
N GLY A 323 4.39 -16.10 17.43
CA GLY A 323 5.51 -15.59 18.22
C GLY A 323 6.87 -16.17 17.81
N ALA A 324 6.91 -17.42 17.33
CA ALA A 324 8.14 -18.04 16.83
C ALA A 324 8.63 -17.42 15.50
N VAL A 325 7.73 -16.90 14.66
CA VAL A 325 8.07 -16.37 13.33
C VAL A 325 8.00 -14.85 13.20
N GLU A 326 7.48 -14.15 14.22
CA GLU A 326 7.30 -12.70 14.25
C GLU A 326 8.60 -11.93 13.97
N ARG A 327 9.74 -12.42 14.50
CA ARG A 327 11.06 -11.82 14.28
C ARG A 327 11.50 -11.80 12.82
N PHE A 328 10.98 -12.73 12.00
CA PHE A 328 11.28 -12.82 10.58
C PHE A 328 10.32 -12.00 9.71
N GLN A 329 9.29 -11.38 10.31
CA GLN A 329 8.28 -10.58 9.60
C GLN A 329 7.61 -11.35 8.43
N VAL A 330 7.45 -12.67 8.60
CA VAL A 330 6.85 -13.56 7.59
C VAL A 330 5.36 -13.26 7.40
N VAL A 331 4.67 -12.80 8.44
CA VAL A 331 3.31 -12.28 8.33
C VAL A 331 3.16 -11.02 9.18
N ASN A 332 2.51 -10.00 8.62
CA ASN A 332 2.35 -8.69 9.24
C ASN A 332 0.90 -8.21 9.30
N SER A 333 0.67 -7.18 10.12
CA SER A 333 -0.58 -6.41 10.15
C SER A 333 -0.47 -5.18 9.24
N TYR A 334 -1.59 -4.77 8.65
CA TYR A 334 -1.63 -3.69 7.66
C TYR A 334 -2.62 -2.61 8.07
N GLY A 335 -2.26 -1.33 7.90
CA GLY A 335 -3.08 -0.22 8.36
C GLY A 335 -2.75 1.12 7.72
N LEU A 336 -2.67 1.16 6.39
CA LEU A 336 -2.27 2.35 5.64
C LEU A 336 -3.30 3.50 5.79
N PHE A 337 -2.80 4.70 6.08
CA PHE A 337 -3.56 5.96 6.17
C PHE A 337 -4.77 5.90 7.13
N ARG A 338 -4.60 5.24 8.29
CA ARG A 338 -5.64 5.09 9.32
C ARG A 338 -6.29 6.44 9.70
N ARG A 339 -5.49 7.48 9.90
CA ARG A 339 -5.94 8.86 10.10
C ARG A 339 -5.33 9.75 9.02
N MET A 340 -6.14 10.67 8.52
CA MET A 340 -5.69 11.67 7.56
C MET A 340 -4.77 12.67 8.28
N THR A 341 -3.55 12.83 7.78
CA THR A 341 -2.59 13.83 8.25
C THR A 341 -2.72 15.11 7.42
N GLY A 342 -2.18 16.23 7.93
CA GLY A 342 -2.20 17.50 7.19
C GLY A 342 -3.57 18.21 7.12
N VAL A 343 -4.52 17.84 7.98
CA VAL A 343 -5.80 18.59 8.10
C VAL A 343 -5.47 20.01 8.57
N GLY A 344 -5.73 21.00 7.70
CA GLY A 344 -5.35 22.39 7.95
C GLY A 344 -3.90 22.73 7.57
N GLY A 345 -3.32 21.98 6.62
CA GLY A 345 -2.01 22.24 6.01
C GLY A 345 -1.02 21.14 6.29
N ARG A 346 -0.23 20.79 5.28
CA ARG A 346 0.84 19.80 5.34
C ARG A 346 2.02 20.36 6.15
N PRO A 347 2.40 19.77 7.30
CA PRO A 347 3.57 20.23 8.04
C PRO A 347 4.85 19.80 7.31
N GLU A 348 5.81 20.71 7.23
CA GLU A 348 7.11 20.50 6.59
C GLU A 348 8.23 21.15 7.40
N VAL A 349 9.28 20.37 7.66
CA VAL A 349 10.50 20.85 8.32
C VAL A 349 11.45 21.40 7.26
N ILE A 350 11.87 22.66 7.44
CA ILE A 350 12.83 23.35 6.59
C ILE A 350 14.11 23.54 7.40
N LEU A 351 15.21 22.97 6.91
CA LEU A 351 16.54 23.17 7.50
C LEU A 351 17.14 24.47 6.95
N GLU A 352 17.74 25.25 7.84
CA GLU A 352 18.39 26.50 7.49
C GLU A 352 19.80 26.50 8.08
N GLY A 353 20.77 26.93 7.27
CA GLY A 353 22.15 27.12 7.71
C GLY A 353 22.56 28.57 7.71
N SER A 354 23.57 28.87 8.53
CA SER A 354 24.11 30.22 8.65
C SER A 354 25.60 30.18 9.01
N TYR A 355 26.34 31.19 8.56
CA TYR A 355 27.73 31.41 8.96
C TYR A 355 27.86 32.37 10.15
N ASP A 356 26.91 33.29 10.30
CA ASP A 356 26.93 34.41 11.26
C ASP A 356 25.86 34.29 12.37
N GLY A 357 24.89 33.39 12.22
CA GLY A 357 23.74 33.24 13.12
C GLY A 357 22.59 34.23 12.87
N HIS A 358 22.75 35.15 11.91
CA HIS A 358 21.77 36.19 11.58
C HIS A 358 21.16 35.99 10.20
N SER A 359 21.99 35.66 9.21
CA SER A 359 21.58 35.43 7.83
C SER A 359 21.39 33.93 7.62
N TRP A 360 20.14 33.51 7.43
CA TRP A 360 19.77 32.10 7.31
C TRP A 360 19.42 31.74 5.86
N THR A 361 20.04 30.68 5.35
CA THR A 361 19.80 30.16 4.00
C THR A 361 19.16 28.77 4.09
N GLU A 362 18.03 28.59 3.41
CA GLU A 362 17.32 27.32 3.36
C GLU A 362 18.13 26.26 2.60
N ILE A 363 18.15 25.04 3.14
CA ILE A 363 18.75 23.88 2.50
C ILE A 363 17.64 23.16 1.73
N GLU A 364 17.69 23.22 0.40
CA GLU A 364 16.73 22.54 -0.48
C GLU A 364 17.03 21.04 -0.59
N PHE A 365 16.01 20.22 -0.35
CA PHE A 365 16.04 18.77 -0.51
C PHE A 365 15.64 18.38 -1.93
N MET A 366 16.10 17.21 -2.39
CA MET A 366 15.85 16.73 -3.75
C MET A 366 14.37 16.50 -4.09
N TYR A 367 13.58 15.95 -3.16
CA TYR A 367 12.27 15.38 -3.48
C TYR A 367 11.11 15.94 -2.66
N LYS A 368 11.32 16.22 -1.37
CA LYS A 368 10.26 16.83 -0.55
C LYS A 368 9.96 18.27 -0.99
N PRO A 369 8.74 18.77 -0.75
CA PRO A 369 8.43 20.19 -0.95
C PRO A 369 9.36 21.11 -0.13
N GLY A 370 9.70 22.25 -0.72
CA GLY A 370 10.51 23.30 -0.10
C GLY A 370 10.28 24.62 -0.83
N ASN A 371 10.90 24.76 -2.00
CA ASN A 371 10.67 25.92 -2.85
C ASN A 371 9.21 25.99 -3.34
N VAL A 372 8.54 27.09 -3.05
CA VAL A 372 7.11 27.27 -3.37
C VAL A 372 6.81 27.34 -4.86
N SER A 373 7.80 27.74 -5.66
CA SER A 373 7.69 27.86 -7.12
C SER A 373 8.07 26.57 -7.84
N ALA A 374 8.69 25.61 -7.15
CA ALA A 374 9.08 24.34 -7.73
C ALA A 374 7.89 23.38 -7.81
N ALA A 375 7.75 22.75 -8.98
CA ALA A 375 6.79 21.66 -9.16
C ALA A 375 7.20 20.47 -8.28
N PRO A 376 6.23 19.72 -7.72
CA PRO A 376 6.54 18.50 -6.98
C PRO A 376 7.29 17.47 -7.85
N ALA A 377 8.22 16.72 -7.26
CA ALA A 377 9.06 15.78 -8.00
C ALA A 377 8.31 14.49 -8.38
N VAL A 378 8.69 13.88 -9.51
CA VAL A 378 8.25 12.52 -9.88
C VAL A 378 9.38 11.55 -9.56
N VAL A 379 9.20 10.75 -8.50
CA VAL A 379 10.29 9.96 -7.91
C VAL A 379 10.12 8.45 -8.12
N ALA A 380 8.93 7.99 -8.52
CA ALA A 380 8.69 6.57 -8.76
C ALA A 380 9.64 6.00 -9.83
N PRO A 381 10.27 4.83 -9.63
CA PRO A 381 10.07 3.86 -8.54
C PRO A 381 10.99 4.05 -7.32
N HIS A 382 11.83 5.08 -7.30
CA HIS A 382 12.72 5.37 -6.17
C HIS A 382 11.94 5.79 -4.92
N GLN A 383 12.49 5.47 -3.75
CA GLN A 383 11.92 5.85 -2.46
C GLN A 383 12.97 6.59 -1.63
N PRO A 384 12.92 7.94 -1.56
CA PRO A 384 13.88 8.71 -0.80
C PRO A 384 13.53 8.62 0.70
N ARG A 385 14.32 7.81 1.41
CA ARG A 385 14.07 7.43 2.81
C ARG A 385 14.21 8.62 3.77
N LEU A 386 15.13 9.54 3.48
CA LEU A 386 15.36 10.73 4.31
C LEU A 386 14.17 11.69 4.25
N ASP A 387 13.74 12.07 3.04
CA ASP A 387 12.56 12.91 2.79
C ASP A 387 11.29 12.32 3.44
N TRP A 388 11.12 11.00 3.34
CA TRP A 388 10.04 10.28 4.00
C TRP A 388 10.10 10.37 5.53
N GLN A 389 11.27 10.18 6.12
CA GLN A 389 11.44 10.31 7.57
C GLN A 389 11.24 11.75 8.04
N LEU A 390 11.65 12.75 7.27
CA LEU A 390 11.36 14.16 7.57
C LEU A 390 9.86 14.47 7.57
N TRP A 391 9.10 13.88 6.65
CA TRP A 391 7.64 14.00 6.66
C TRP A 391 7.02 13.46 7.96
N PHE A 392 7.51 12.32 8.47
CA PHE A 392 7.07 11.80 9.77
C PHE A 392 7.54 12.67 10.94
N ALA A 393 8.78 13.16 10.90
CA ALA A 393 9.32 14.04 11.94
C ALA A 393 8.50 15.34 12.07
N ALA A 394 7.99 15.87 10.95
CA ALA A 394 7.15 17.07 10.93
C ALA A 394 5.79 16.92 11.66
N LEU A 395 5.34 15.68 11.94
CA LEU A 395 4.06 15.41 12.61
C LEU A 395 4.15 15.50 14.14
N GLY A 396 5.36 15.55 14.71
CA GLY A 396 5.59 15.55 16.14
C GLY A 396 6.70 16.51 16.55
N PRO A 397 7.07 16.56 17.84
CA PRO A 397 8.19 17.37 18.30
C PRO A 397 9.53 16.70 17.95
N HIS A 398 10.61 17.48 17.83
CA HIS A 398 11.91 16.95 17.39
C HIS A 398 12.47 15.84 18.29
N GLN A 399 12.15 15.83 19.59
CA GLN A 399 12.62 14.79 20.53
C GLN A 399 12.06 13.39 20.20
N SER A 400 10.99 13.32 19.40
CA SER A 400 10.47 12.03 18.90
C SER A 400 11.32 11.41 17.79
N SER A 401 12.26 12.18 17.21
CA SER A 401 13.09 11.79 16.08
C SER A 401 14.59 11.91 16.40
N PRO A 402 15.16 11.00 17.21
CA PRO A 402 16.58 11.05 17.60
C PRO A 402 17.58 11.15 16.44
N TRP A 403 17.26 10.51 15.32
CA TRP A 403 18.09 10.52 14.11
C TRP A 403 18.29 11.93 13.54
N PHE A 404 17.37 12.86 13.80
CA PHE A 404 17.44 14.24 13.32
C PHE A 404 18.62 15.00 13.95
N SER A 405 18.89 14.81 15.24
CA SER A 405 20.05 15.41 15.91
C SER A 405 21.37 14.92 15.31
N ALA A 406 21.45 13.63 14.95
CA ALA A 406 22.61 13.09 14.23
C ALA A 406 22.74 13.66 12.81
N LEU A 407 21.62 13.87 12.10
CA LEU A 407 21.62 14.54 10.80
C LEU A 407 22.22 15.97 10.92
N VAL A 408 21.73 16.77 11.89
CA VAL A 408 22.22 18.14 12.13
C VAL A 408 23.72 18.14 12.43
N LEU A 409 24.19 17.26 13.32
CA LEU A 409 25.62 17.14 13.64
C LEU A 409 26.46 16.86 12.39
N ARG A 410 26.03 15.91 11.56
CA ARG A 410 26.80 15.48 10.38
C ARG A 410 26.80 16.55 9.28
N LEU A 411 25.72 17.33 9.16
CA LEU A 411 25.67 18.50 8.27
C LEU A 411 26.59 19.62 8.75
N LEU A 412 26.64 19.92 10.05
CA LEU A 412 27.59 20.89 10.63
C LEU A 412 29.05 20.44 10.42
N GLN A 413 29.32 19.14 10.47
CA GLN A 413 30.65 18.58 10.18
C GLN A 413 31.00 18.61 8.67
N GLY A 414 30.05 18.92 7.79
CA GLY A 414 30.27 18.89 6.34
C GLY A 414 30.48 17.50 5.77
N GLN A 415 29.87 16.47 6.36
CA GLN A 415 30.07 15.08 5.92
C GLN A 415 29.49 14.86 4.52
N PRO A 416 30.31 14.49 3.51
CA PRO A 416 29.87 14.44 2.11
C PRO A 416 28.79 13.38 1.86
N ASP A 417 28.87 12.24 2.54
CA ASP A 417 27.88 11.16 2.42
C ASP A 417 26.48 11.61 2.87
N VAL A 418 26.41 12.46 3.91
CA VAL A 418 25.14 12.98 4.43
C VAL A 418 24.60 14.11 3.56
N ILE A 419 25.49 14.98 3.07
CA ILE A 419 25.10 16.05 2.12
C ILE A 419 24.50 15.43 0.86
N ARG A 420 25.07 14.34 0.33
CA ARG A 420 24.55 13.62 -0.84
C ARG A 420 23.15 13.03 -0.64
N LEU A 421 22.75 12.72 0.60
CA LEU A 421 21.38 12.29 0.91
C LEU A 421 20.38 13.45 0.80
N VAL A 422 20.82 14.68 1.05
CA VAL A 422 19.99 15.90 0.96
C VAL A 422 19.95 16.41 -0.48
N GLN A 423 21.12 16.53 -1.11
CA GLN A 423 21.31 17.06 -2.45
C GLN A 423 22.47 16.35 -3.16
N THR A 424 22.17 15.69 -4.28
CA THR A 424 23.20 15.04 -5.10
C THR A 424 23.92 16.04 -6.01
N ASP A 425 23.24 17.12 -6.42
CA ASP A 425 23.84 18.21 -7.20
C ASP A 425 24.52 19.22 -6.27
N GLU A 426 25.84 19.11 -6.12
CA GLU A 426 26.64 19.96 -5.22
C GLU A 426 26.43 21.47 -5.50
N SER A 427 26.12 21.87 -6.74
CA SER A 427 25.89 23.27 -7.09
C SER A 427 24.63 23.87 -6.45
N ARG A 428 23.64 23.03 -6.13
CA ARG A 428 22.39 23.44 -5.48
C ARG A 428 22.49 23.44 -3.95
N TYR A 429 23.53 22.84 -3.39
CA TYR A 429 23.75 22.85 -1.94
C TYR A 429 24.44 24.16 -1.53
N PRO A 430 23.80 25.06 -0.76
CA PRO A 430 24.34 26.40 -0.50
C PRO A 430 25.69 26.39 0.24
N PHE A 431 25.96 25.33 1.01
CA PHE A 431 27.13 25.20 1.86
C PHE A 431 28.18 24.23 1.30
N HIS A 432 28.23 24.04 -0.03
CA HIS A 432 29.16 23.09 -0.67
C HIS A 432 30.63 23.53 -0.51
N ALA A 433 30.91 24.84 -0.55
CA ALA A 433 32.28 25.36 -0.43
C ALA A 433 32.83 25.28 1.00
N ARG A 434 31.98 25.56 2.00
CA ARG A 434 32.31 25.52 3.43
C ARG A 434 31.07 25.13 4.24
N PRO A 435 31.17 24.19 5.19
CA PRO A 435 30.05 23.77 6.01
C PRO A 435 29.50 24.93 6.86
N PRO A 436 28.19 24.95 7.18
CA PRO A 436 27.58 26.01 7.97
C PRO A 436 28.09 25.99 9.41
N THR A 437 28.25 27.17 10.01
CA THR A 437 28.64 27.32 11.43
C THR A 437 27.47 27.01 12.37
N PHE A 438 26.26 27.40 11.94
CA PHE A 438 25.02 27.23 12.67
C PHE A 438 23.98 26.53 11.80
N LEU A 439 23.19 25.65 12.41
CA LEU A 439 22.02 25.03 11.80
C LEU A 439 20.81 25.21 12.71
N ARG A 440 19.66 25.46 12.12
CA ARG A 440 18.35 25.42 12.79
C ARG A 440 17.32 24.75 11.89
N ALA A 441 16.16 24.42 12.44
CA ALA A 441 15.05 23.93 11.64
C ALA A 441 13.73 24.63 12.01
N GLN A 442 12.98 25.00 10.99
CA GLN A 442 11.70 25.70 11.12
C GLN A 442 10.56 24.80 10.64
N LEU A 443 9.40 24.87 11.30
CA LEU A 443 8.20 24.17 10.90
C LEU A 443 7.29 25.12 10.13
N TYR A 444 6.93 24.72 8.91
CA TYR A 444 5.98 25.41 8.06
C TYR A 444 4.78 24.53 7.77
N LYS A 445 3.65 25.15 7.43
CA LYS A 445 2.51 24.48 6.79
C LYS A 445 2.46 24.86 5.32
N TYR A 446 2.33 23.86 4.47
CA TYR A 446 2.21 24.00 3.02
C TYR A 446 0.79 23.65 2.58
N TRP A 447 0.34 24.36 1.55
CA TRP A 447 -0.86 24.02 0.81
C TRP A 447 -0.62 24.16 -0.68
N PHE A 448 -1.35 23.40 -1.48
CA PHE A 448 -1.41 23.64 -2.91
C PHE A 448 -2.11 24.96 -3.20
N THR A 449 -1.62 25.66 -4.23
CA THR A 449 -2.27 26.87 -4.75
C THR A 449 -3.48 26.51 -5.60
N SER A 450 -4.48 27.39 -5.62
CA SER A 450 -5.61 27.28 -6.54
C SER A 450 -5.31 28.01 -7.87
N PRO A 451 -5.78 27.52 -9.03
CA PRO A 451 -5.71 28.23 -10.30
C PRO A 451 -6.29 29.65 -10.26
N SER A 452 -7.25 29.90 -9.37
CA SER A 452 -7.89 31.20 -9.18
C SER A 452 -7.04 32.23 -8.43
N GLU A 453 -5.99 31.77 -7.73
CA GLU A 453 -5.07 32.61 -6.96
C GLU A 453 -3.82 33.01 -7.78
N ALA A 454 -3.74 32.56 -9.03
CA ALA A 454 -2.62 32.82 -9.92
C ALA A 454 -2.56 34.31 -10.34
N SER A 455 -1.57 35.03 -9.80
CA SER A 455 -1.15 36.35 -10.28
C SER A 455 -0.59 36.26 -11.72
N PRO A 456 -0.46 37.37 -12.48
CA PRO A 456 0.01 37.37 -13.89
C PRO A 456 1.51 37.07 -14.06
N GLY A 457 2.00 35.99 -13.46
CA GLY A 457 3.34 35.39 -13.59
C GLY A 457 3.26 33.86 -13.43
N PRO A 458 4.40 33.13 -13.44
CA PRO A 458 4.38 31.70 -13.16
C PRO A 458 3.82 31.47 -11.75
N ALA A 459 2.62 30.90 -11.68
CA ALA A 459 1.94 30.68 -10.42
C ALA A 459 2.77 29.70 -9.55
N PRO A 460 3.02 30.03 -8.27
CA PRO A 460 3.68 29.08 -7.38
C PRO A 460 2.82 27.82 -7.23
N TRP A 461 3.45 26.66 -7.07
CA TRP A 461 2.76 25.39 -6.84
C TRP A 461 2.25 25.26 -5.41
N TRP A 462 2.92 25.98 -4.50
CA TRP A 462 2.66 25.92 -3.07
C TRP A 462 2.47 27.32 -2.49
N ARG A 463 1.64 27.40 -1.45
CA ARG A 463 1.67 28.48 -0.48
C ARG A 463 2.14 27.90 0.85
N ARG A 464 2.96 28.65 1.59
CA ARG A 464 3.46 28.22 2.91
C ARG A 464 3.25 29.28 3.99
N GLN A 465 3.10 28.83 5.22
CA GLN A 465 3.00 29.68 6.40
C GLN A 465 3.93 29.15 7.49
N HIS A 466 4.75 30.02 8.07
CA HIS A 466 5.57 29.68 9.23
C HIS A 466 4.68 29.38 10.44
N VAL A 467 5.01 28.33 11.18
CA VAL A 467 4.25 27.92 12.38
C VAL A 467 5.06 28.19 13.63
N GLN A 468 6.24 27.57 13.72
CA GLN A 468 7.10 27.63 14.90
C GLN A 468 8.51 27.13 14.57
N GLU A 469 9.43 27.35 15.50
CA GLU A 469 10.72 26.66 15.47
C GLU A 469 10.54 25.16 15.74
N PHE A 470 11.16 24.32 14.91
CA PHE A 470 11.15 22.86 15.08
C PHE A 470 12.37 22.38 15.88
N PHE A 471 13.55 22.92 15.55
CA PHE A 471 14.83 22.59 16.17
C PHE A 471 15.64 23.87 16.39
N PRO A 472 16.19 24.09 17.59
CA PRO A 472 16.89 25.33 17.94
C PRO A 472 18.14 25.53 17.08
N ALA A 473 18.60 26.79 17.00
CA ALA A 473 19.89 27.10 16.39
C ALA A 473 21.03 26.52 17.23
N VAL A 474 21.86 25.68 16.62
CA VAL A 474 23.01 25.02 17.28
C VAL A 474 24.26 25.10 16.42
N SER A 475 25.42 25.01 17.07
CA SER A 475 26.74 24.90 16.43
C SER A 475 27.51 23.66 16.90
N LEU A 476 28.66 23.39 16.29
CA LEU A 476 29.57 22.34 16.79
C LEU A 476 30.06 22.71 18.20
N GLY A 477 30.00 21.74 19.13
CA GLY A 477 30.36 21.94 20.53
C GLY A 477 29.28 22.62 21.38
N ASP A 478 28.08 22.84 20.84
CA ASP A 478 26.96 23.39 21.60
C ASP A 478 26.46 22.37 22.66
N PRO A 479 26.35 22.76 23.94
CA PRO A 479 25.89 21.86 25.01
C PRO A 479 24.48 21.30 24.76
N THR A 480 23.61 22.03 24.06
CA THR A 480 22.25 21.58 23.74
C THR A 480 22.27 20.40 22.76
N LEU A 481 23.06 20.51 21.69
CA LEU A 481 23.24 19.43 20.71
C LEU A 481 23.91 18.22 21.36
N GLU A 482 24.92 18.43 22.18
CA GLU A 482 25.60 17.35 22.90
C GLU A 482 24.69 16.61 23.90
N SER A 483 23.84 17.34 24.61
CA SER A 483 22.84 16.76 25.50
C SER A 483 21.84 15.88 24.73
N LEU A 484 21.34 16.36 23.58
CA LEU A 484 20.42 15.58 22.75
C LEU A 484 21.06 14.31 22.18
N LEU A 485 22.33 14.38 21.76
CA LEU A 485 23.06 13.23 21.23
C LEU A 485 23.35 12.19 22.31
N SER A 486 23.75 12.63 23.51
CA SER A 486 24.03 11.73 24.64
C SER A 486 22.78 11.06 25.18
N GLN A 487 21.66 11.79 25.27
CA GLN A 487 20.36 11.24 25.69
C GLN A 487 19.90 10.06 24.83
N HIS A 488 20.30 10.04 23.56
CA HIS A 488 19.90 9.01 22.59
C HIS A 488 21.01 8.02 22.24
N GLY A 489 22.17 8.08 22.92
CA GLY A 489 23.28 7.16 22.68
C GLY A 489 23.87 7.26 21.27
N LEU A 490 23.88 8.48 20.70
CA LEU A 490 24.38 8.77 19.35
C LEU A 490 25.79 9.39 19.33
N LYS A 491 26.44 9.49 20.50
CA LYS A 491 27.84 9.92 20.64
C LYS A 491 28.81 8.79 20.30
#